data_AF-A0A2D6PD87-F1
#
_entry.id   AF-A0A2D6PD87-F1
#
_cell.length_a   1.000
_cell.length_b   1.000
_cell.length_c   1.000
_cell.angle_alpha   90.00
_cell.angle_beta   90.00
_cell.angle_gamma   90.00
#
_symmetry.space_group_name_H-M   'P 1'
#
loop_
_entity.id
_entity.type
_entity.pdbx_description
1 polymer ?
#
loop_
_entity_poly.entity_id
_entity_poly.type
_entity_poly.pdbx_seq_one_letter_code
_entity_poly.pdbx_strand_id
1 'polypeptide(L)'
;MKRIVKILLIILFILISFLLFTFYKDYSKNREDNSINLGISKTFIEKFKWKQSSYTHDSITFTGNNKDSTIQIKVLKDTNLEKANTYISDKMFMINSLFRGVSSPYPGALSNRIECPEEFKPIKLTNKPFDYYIVYASNRFTYGVCSWDLIKYKSIIYFLYCNEEKSLYHIKLFISNDKEISDYEKMLTSLKCLE
;
A
#
# COMPACT_ATOMS: atom_id res chain seq x y z
N MET A 1 -4.66 -5.20 65.30
CA MET A 1 -4.73 -6.14 64.16
C MET A 1 -5.50 -5.59 62.95
N LYS A 2 -6.81 -5.28 63.05
CA LYS A 2 -7.64 -4.88 61.88
C LYS A 2 -7.12 -3.67 61.06
N ARG A 3 -6.52 -2.66 61.70
CA ARG A 3 -5.93 -1.50 61.01
C ARG A 3 -4.68 -1.84 60.18
N ILE A 4 -3.82 -2.72 60.69
CA ILE A 4 -2.58 -3.14 60.03
C ILE A 4 -2.89 -3.95 58.77
N VAL A 5 -3.87 -4.87 58.86
CA VAL A 5 -4.33 -5.66 57.71
C VAL A 5 -4.91 -4.78 56.60
N LYS A 6 -5.65 -3.73 56.97
CA LYS A 6 -6.24 -2.79 55.99
C LYS A 6 -5.19 -1.98 55.25
N ILE A 7 -4.12 -1.55 55.92
CA ILE A 7 -3.00 -0.83 55.31
C ILE A 7 -2.22 -1.75 54.36
N LEU A 8 -1.98 -3.00 54.76
CA LEU A 8 -1.32 -4.02 53.92
C LEU A 8 -2.09 -4.29 52.61
N LEU A 9 -3.43 -4.37 52.67
CA LEU A 9 -4.26 -4.57 51.47
C LEU A 9 -4.20 -3.37 50.50
N ILE A 10 -4.14 -2.14 51.03
CA ILE A 10 -4.04 -0.93 50.19
C ILE A 10 -2.68 -0.89 49.47
N ILE A 11 -1.59 -1.19 50.18
CA ILE A 11 -0.25 -1.25 49.60
C ILE A 11 -0.16 -2.33 48.51
N LEU A 12 -0.74 -3.51 48.77
CA LEU A 12 -0.80 -4.60 47.79
C LEU A 12 -1.55 -4.19 46.52
N PHE A 13 -2.67 -3.48 46.66
CA PHE A 13 -3.45 -3.02 45.52
C PHE A 13 -2.71 -1.99 44.67
N ILE A 14 -1.98 -1.06 45.31
CA ILE A 14 -1.14 -0.07 44.62
C ILE A 14 0.00 -0.77 43.85
N LEU A 15 0.66 -1.76 44.47
CA LEU A 15 1.71 -2.55 43.83
C LEU A 15 1.20 -3.33 42.60
N ILE A 16 0.03 -3.96 42.71
CA ILE A 16 -0.59 -4.68 41.59
C ILE A 16 -0.96 -3.71 40.47
N SER A 17 -1.56 -2.56 40.79
CA SER A 17 -1.92 -1.55 39.80
C SER A 17 -0.68 -0.99 39.08
N PHE A 18 0.41 -0.75 39.81
CA PHE A 18 1.67 -0.32 39.23
C PHE A 18 2.29 -1.38 38.31
N LEU A 19 2.30 -2.65 38.74
CA LEU A 19 2.78 -3.76 37.92
C LEU A 19 1.97 -3.94 36.64
N LEU A 20 0.63 -3.84 36.73
CA LEU A 20 -0.25 -3.91 35.57
C LEU A 20 -0.01 -2.73 34.62
N PHE A 21 0.24 -1.53 35.13
CA PHE A 21 0.55 -0.37 34.31
C PHE A 21 1.89 -0.52 33.57
N THR A 22 2.94 -1.02 34.25
CA THR A 22 4.23 -1.30 33.58
C THR A 22 4.10 -2.39 32.53
N PHE A 23 3.35 -3.47 32.82
CA PHE A 23 3.09 -4.53 31.84
C PHE A 23 2.29 -4.01 30.65
N TYR A 24 1.30 -3.16 30.86
CA TYR A 24 0.51 -2.57 29.77
C TYR A 24 1.37 -1.68 28.87
N LYS A 25 2.28 -0.89 29.46
CA LYS A 25 3.18 -0.01 28.71
C LYS A 25 4.21 -0.81 27.89
N ASP A 26 4.75 -1.88 28.45
CA ASP A 26 5.70 -2.75 27.75
C ASP A 26 5.04 -3.59 26.66
N TYR A 27 3.84 -4.12 26.93
CA TYR A 27 3.01 -4.81 25.95
C TYR A 27 2.59 -3.89 24.78
N SER A 28 2.26 -2.62 25.08
CA SER A 28 1.96 -1.62 24.05
C SER A 28 3.18 -1.26 23.21
N LYS A 29 4.38 -1.25 23.78
CA LYS A 29 5.62 -0.84 23.10
C LYS A 29 6.15 -1.94 22.18
N ASN A 30 6.02 -3.21 22.56
CA ASN A 30 6.45 -4.36 21.74
C ASN A 30 5.53 -4.68 20.55
N ARG A 31 4.39 -4.00 20.40
CA ARG A 31 3.50 -4.17 19.24
C ARG A 31 3.84 -3.25 18.06
N GLU A 32 4.76 -2.30 18.24
CA GLU A 32 5.11 -1.30 17.22
C GLU A 32 6.41 -1.63 16.46
N ASP A 33 7.04 -2.79 16.70
CA ASP A 33 8.21 -3.25 15.94
C ASP A 33 7.81 -4.18 14.79
N ASN A 34 7.20 -3.58 13.75
CA ASN A 34 6.79 -4.26 12.52
C ASN A 34 7.90 -4.19 11.47
N SER A 35 9.09 -4.71 11.76
CA SER A 35 10.09 -4.91 10.72
C SER A 35 9.62 -6.03 9.78
N ILE A 36 9.07 -5.69 8.61
CA ILE A 36 8.68 -6.69 7.61
C ILE A 36 9.92 -7.04 6.79
N ASN A 37 10.27 -8.33 6.77
CA ASN A 37 11.26 -8.83 5.82
C ASN A 37 10.59 -9.07 4.47
N LEU A 38 10.81 -8.15 3.53
CA LEU A 38 10.23 -8.17 2.19
C LEU A 38 11.20 -8.64 1.11
N GLY A 39 12.42 -9.10 1.44
CA GLY A 39 13.41 -9.50 0.40
C GLY A 39 13.85 -8.37 -0.54
N ILE A 40 13.54 -7.10 -0.20
CA ILE A 40 13.86 -5.91 -1.00
C ILE A 40 14.47 -4.81 -0.12
N SER A 41 15.19 -3.87 -0.74
CA SER A 41 15.92 -2.80 -0.06
C SER A 41 15.06 -2.01 0.95
N LYS A 42 15.57 -1.85 2.18
CA LYS A 42 14.77 -1.39 3.32
C LYS A 42 14.58 0.13 3.47
N THR A 43 15.46 0.94 2.89
CA THR A 43 15.52 2.40 3.11
C THR A 43 14.21 3.15 2.84
N PHE A 44 13.42 2.69 1.87
CA PHE A 44 12.11 3.25 1.57
C PHE A 44 10.99 2.65 2.44
N ILE A 45 11.07 1.34 2.70
CA ILE A 45 10.06 0.53 3.39
C ILE A 45 9.97 0.88 4.87
N GLU A 46 11.10 1.20 5.50
CA GLU A 46 11.20 1.58 6.91
C GLU A 46 10.48 2.89 7.22
N LYS A 47 10.16 3.72 6.21
CA LYS A 47 9.40 4.97 6.38
C LYS A 47 7.91 4.75 6.63
N PHE A 48 7.41 3.53 6.49
CA PHE A 48 5.99 3.21 6.62
C PHE A 48 5.70 2.44 7.91
N LYS A 49 4.61 2.82 8.58
CA LYS A 49 4.01 2.02 9.64
C LYS A 49 3.18 0.91 9.02
N TRP A 50 3.69 -0.31 9.09
CA TRP A 50 3.05 -1.46 8.47
C TRP A 50 1.86 -1.97 9.28
N LYS A 51 0.80 -2.35 8.58
CA LYS A 51 -0.40 -3.01 9.08
C LYS A 51 -0.57 -4.33 8.34
N GLN A 52 -1.25 -5.24 9.03
CA GLN A 52 -1.70 -6.60 8.66
C GLN A 52 -1.46 -7.04 7.21
N SER A 53 -0.85 -8.22 7.07
CA SER A 53 -0.77 -8.95 5.81
C SER A 53 -2.08 -9.69 5.51
N SER A 54 -2.55 -9.59 4.26
CA SER A 54 -3.57 -10.47 3.73
C SER A 54 -2.90 -11.59 2.94
N TYR A 55 -3.30 -12.83 3.22
CA TYR A 55 -2.76 -14.02 2.57
C TYR A 55 -3.80 -14.62 1.65
N THR A 56 -3.40 -14.88 0.41
CA THR A 56 -4.08 -15.80 -0.49
C THR A 56 -3.14 -16.97 -0.77
N HIS A 57 -3.62 -18.02 -1.43
CA HIS A 57 -2.79 -19.18 -1.78
C HIS A 57 -1.48 -18.77 -2.48
N ASP A 58 -1.57 -17.82 -3.42
CA ASP A 58 -0.43 -17.47 -4.29
C ASP A 58 0.24 -16.13 -3.97
N SER A 59 -0.24 -15.40 -2.95
CA SER A 59 0.26 -14.04 -2.70
C SER A 59 0.08 -13.53 -1.29
N ILE A 60 0.98 -12.62 -0.90
CA ILE A 60 0.93 -11.91 0.37
C ILE A 60 0.84 -10.42 0.06
N THR A 61 -0.10 -9.72 0.69
CA THR A 61 -0.24 -8.27 0.53
C THR A 61 0.04 -7.56 1.84
N PHE A 62 0.98 -6.62 1.84
CA PHE A 62 1.36 -5.78 2.96
C PHE A 62 0.84 -4.36 2.73
N THR A 63 0.33 -3.71 3.78
CA THR A 63 -0.10 -2.30 3.69
C THR A 63 0.66 -1.45 4.70
N GLY A 64 1.37 -0.44 4.23
CA GLY A 64 2.09 0.53 5.05
C GLY A 64 1.44 1.90 4.97
N ASN A 65 1.45 2.66 6.06
CA ASN A 65 0.98 4.04 6.06
C ASN A 65 2.06 4.95 6.65
N ASN A 66 2.22 6.13 6.06
CA ASN A 66 2.91 7.25 6.69
C ASN A 66 1.97 8.46 6.72
N LYS A 67 2.48 9.64 7.11
CA LYS A 67 1.65 10.84 7.29
C LYS A 67 0.88 11.23 6.02
N ASP A 68 1.52 11.13 4.86
CA ASP A 68 1.05 11.73 3.60
C ASP A 68 0.84 10.69 2.48
N SER A 69 1.08 9.41 2.75
CA SER A 69 0.99 8.33 1.77
C SER A 69 0.70 6.96 2.35
N THR A 70 0.10 6.10 1.53
CA THR A 70 -0.18 4.70 1.81
C THR A 70 0.49 3.85 0.75
N ILE A 71 1.19 2.80 1.17
CA ILE A 71 1.81 1.82 0.27
C ILE A 71 1.12 0.47 0.42
N GLN A 72 0.92 -0.22 -0.69
CA GLN A 72 0.46 -1.60 -0.74
C GLN A 72 1.47 -2.41 -1.56
N ILE A 73 2.04 -3.45 -0.97
CA ILE A 73 2.99 -4.34 -1.64
C ILE A 73 2.36 -5.72 -1.72
N LYS A 74 2.03 -6.15 -2.93
CA LYS A 74 1.59 -7.52 -3.21
C LYS A 74 2.77 -8.32 -3.72
N VAL A 75 3.15 -9.36 -3.00
CA VAL A 75 4.21 -10.30 -3.35
C VAL A 75 3.56 -11.54 -3.95
N LEU A 76 3.86 -11.83 -5.22
CA LEU A 76 3.51 -13.07 -5.89
C LEU A 76 4.73 -13.98 -5.87
N LYS A 77 4.61 -15.14 -5.22
CA LYS A 77 5.68 -16.14 -5.14
C LYS A 77 5.63 -17.09 -6.35
N ASP A 78 6.67 -17.90 -6.52
CA ASP A 78 6.74 -18.95 -7.56
C ASP A 78 6.42 -18.43 -8.99
N THR A 79 6.82 -17.19 -9.23
CA THR A 79 6.55 -16.42 -10.44
C THR A 79 7.85 -16.35 -11.25
N ASN A 80 7.85 -16.94 -12.44
CA ASN A 80 8.93 -16.76 -13.41
C ASN A 80 8.71 -15.46 -14.22
N LEU A 81 9.70 -15.07 -15.04
CA LEU A 81 9.62 -13.84 -15.83
C LEU A 81 8.42 -13.80 -16.78
N GLU A 82 8.05 -14.94 -17.37
CA GLU A 82 6.89 -15.06 -18.27
C GLU A 82 5.58 -14.78 -17.51
N LYS A 83 5.35 -15.47 -16.38
CA LYS A 83 4.19 -15.24 -15.50
C LYS A 83 4.15 -13.79 -15.00
N ALA A 84 5.31 -13.20 -14.69
CA ALA A 84 5.40 -11.80 -14.28
C ALA A 84 4.92 -10.87 -15.39
N ASN A 85 5.39 -11.06 -16.63
CA ASN A 85 4.94 -10.29 -17.78
C ASN A 85 3.43 -10.41 -18.02
N THR A 86 2.90 -11.64 -17.99
CA THR A 86 1.45 -11.88 -18.12
C THR A 86 0.67 -11.16 -17.03
N TYR A 87 1.10 -11.28 -15.77
CA TYR A 87 0.46 -10.59 -14.65
C TYR A 87 0.45 -9.07 -14.83
N ILE A 88 1.58 -8.48 -15.22
CA ILE A 88 1.70 -7.03 -15.44
C ILE A 88 0.77 -6.60 -16.59
N SER A 89 0.79 -7.33 -17.70
CA SER A 89 -0.08 -7.08 -18.85
C SER A 89 -1.56 -7.12 -18.46
N ASP A 90 -1.99 -8.17 -17.76
CA ASP A 90 -3.38 -8.32 -17.31
C ASP A 90 -3.80 -7.22 -16.35
N LYS A 91 -2.90 -6.84 -15.42
CA LYS A 91 -3.18 -5.74 -14.49
C LYS A 91 -3.31 -4.42 -15.19
N MET A 92 -2.41 -4.10 -16.12
CA MET A 92 -2.49 -2.85 -16.86
C MET A 92 -3.66 -2.83 -17.82
N PHE A 93 -4.04 -3.96 -18.42
CA PHE A 93 -5.27 -4.08 -19.20
C PHE A 93 -6.51 -3.74 -18.35
N MET A 94 -6.61 -4.35 -17.16
CA MET A 94 -7.71 -4.09 -16.22
C MET A 94 -7.75 -2.64 -15.75
N ILE A 95 -6.60 -2.01 -15.51
CA ILE A 95 -6.55 -0.60 -15.09
C ILE A 95 -6.97 0.30 -16.24
N ASN A 96 -6.41 0.09 -17.44
CA ASN A 96 -6.72 0.89 -18.61
C ASN A 96 -8.19 0.76 -19.02
N SER A 97 -8.83 -0.39 -18.81
CA SER A 97 -10.25 -0.57 -19.13
C SER A 97 -11.17 0.31 -18.29
N LEU A 98 -10.76 0.71 -17.08
CA LEU A 98 -11.52 1.63 -16.21
C LEU A 98 -11.65 3.05 -16.80
N PHE A 99 -10.79 3.40 -17.76
CA PHE A 99 -10.75 4.73 -18.38
C PHE A 99 -11.27 4.73 -19.82
N ARG A 100 -11.69 3.57 -20.35
CA ARG A 100 -12.22 3.45 -21.71
C ARG A 100 -13.63 4.03 -21.78
N GLY A 101 -13.95 4.61 -22.93
CA GLY A 101 -15.30 5.07 -23.21
C GLY A 101 -16.30 3.90 -23.17
N VAL A 102 -17.37 4.07 -22.40
CA VAL A 102 -18.50 3.13 -22.38
C VAL A 102 -19.71 3.76 -23.06
N SER A 103 -20.54 2.93 -23.67
CA SER A 103 -21.81 3.38 -24.22
C SER A 103 -22.69 3.94 -23.10
N SER A 104 -23.32 5.09 -23.35
CA SER A 104 -24.30 5.63 -22.41
C SER A 104 -25.42 4.60 -22.22
N PRO A 105 -25.73 4.19 -20.98
CA PRO A 105 -26.83 3.25 -20.72
C PRO A 105 -28.21 3.88 -20.97
N TYR A 106 -28.26 5.20 -21.18
CA TYR A 106 -29.49 5.96 -21.40
C TYR A 106 -29.57 6.44 -22.86
N PRO A 107 -30.46 5.86 -23.68
CA PRO A 107 -30.62 6.21 -25.10
C PRO A 107 -31.14 7.64 -25.35
N GLY A 108 -31.47 8.40 -24.29
CA GLY A 108 -31.87 9.81 -24.36
C GLY A 108 -30.76 10.82 -24.00
N ALA A 109 -29.53 10.36 -23.75
CA ALA A 109 -28.41 11.26 -23.46
C ALA A 109 -27.93 11.98 -24.73
N LEU A 110 -27.56 13.27 -24.62
CA LEU A 110 -27.02 14.05 -25.74
C LEU A 110 -25.72 13.46 -26.32
N SER A 111 -24.98 12.70 -25.50
CA SER A 111 -23.83 11.91 -25.93
C SER A 111 -24.11 10.42 -25.73
N ASN A 112 -23.83 9.63 -26.76
CA ASN A 112 -23.92 8.17 -26.71
C ASN A 112 -22.71 7.51 -26.01
N ARG A 113 -21.73 8.31 -25.55
CA ARG A 113 -20.50 7.82 -24.93
C ARG A 113 -20.14 8.63 -23.69
N ILE A 114 -19.73 7.91 -22.66
CA ILE A 114 -19.10 8.46 -21.46
C ILE A 114 -17.63 8.09 -21.56
N GLU A 115 -16.74 9.07 -21.72
CA GLU A 115 -15.29 8.85 -21.82
C GLU A 115 -14.55 9.70 -20.78
N CYS A 116 -13.45 9.14 -20.27
CA CYS A 116 -12.55 9.83 -19.38
C CYS A 116 -11.63 10.78 -20.17
N PRO A 117 -11.55 12.07 -19.81
CA PRO A 117 -10.56 12.97 -20.41
C PRO A 117 -9.13 12.43 -20.31
N GLU A 118 -8.30 12.73 -21.32
CA GLU A 118 -6.91 12.24 -21.41
C GLU A 118 -6.07 12.56 -20.18
N GLU A 119 -6.29 13.72 -19.55
CA GLU A 119 -5.57 14.15 -18.35
C GLU A 119 -5.73 13.22 -17.13
N PHE A 120 -6.76 12.38 -17.12
CA PHE A 120 -7.00 11.40 -16.05
C PHE A 120 -6.51 9.99 -16.39
N LYS A 121 -6.14 9.73 -17.65
CA LYS A 121 -5.69 8.41 -18.07
C LYS A 121 -4.31 8.08 -17.47
N PRO A 122 -3.98 6.80 -17.25
CA PRO A 122 -2.69 6.41 -16.70
C PRO A 122 -1.51 6.89 -17.55
N ILE A 123 -0.53 7.53 -16.92
CA ILE A 123 0.70 7.99 -17.57
C ILE A 123 1.73 6.88 -17.42
N LYS A 124 2.22 6.35 -18.55
CA LYS A 124 3.27 5.34 -18.59
C LYS A 124 4.64 6.00 -18.60
N LEU A 125 5.54 5.54 -17.73
CA LEU A 125 6.91 6.02 -17.63
C LEU A 125 7.89 4.86 -17.76
N THR A 126 8.95 5.10 -18.53
CA THR A 126 9.90 4.05 -18.89
C THR A 126 10.83 3.71 -17.73
N ASN A 127 10.94 2.43 -17.41
CA ASN A 127 11.86 1.92 -16.40
C ASN A 127 12.32 0.50 -16.74
N LYS A 128 13.46 0.09 -16.20
CA LYS A 128 14.01 -1.25 -16.39
C LYS A 128 13.91 -2.06 -15.09
N PRO A 129 13.51 -3.34 -15.13
CA PRO A 129 13.10 -4.10 -16.32
C PRO A 129 11.65 -3.81 -16.76
N PHE A 130 10.83 -3.18 -15.92
CA PHE A 130 9.44 -2.86 -16.24
C PHE A 130 9.16 -1.38 -16.08
N ASP A 131 8.32 -0.87 -16.97
CA ASP A 131 7.72 0.45 -16.89
C ASP A 131 6.83 0.57 -15.63
N TYR A 132 6.69 1.80 -15.13
CA TYR A 132 5.76 2.13 -14.05
C TYR A 132 4.73 3.13 -14.54
N TYR A 133 3.68 3.29 -13.75
CA TYR A 133 2.52 4.06 -14.15
C TYR A 133 2.11 5.03 -13.06
N ILE A 134 1.77 6.26 -13.46
CA ILE A 134 1.12 7.24 -12.59
C ILE A 134 -0.36 7.26 -12.94
N VAL A 135 -1.22 7.17 -11.93
CA VAL A 135 -2.68 7.14 -12.09
C VAL A 135 -3.37 7.81 -10.91
N TYR A 136 -4.51 8.46 -11.13
CA TYR A 136 -5.30 9.04 -10.04
C TYR A 136 -6.18 8.02 -9.34
N ALA A 137 -6.38 8.22 -8.04
CA ALA A 137 -7.23 7.36 -7.22
C ALA A 137 -8.17 8.15 -6.29
N SER A 138 -9.30 7.52 -5.97
CA SER A 138 -10.31 8.01 -5.03
C SER A 138 -9.87 7.92 -3.57
N ASN A 139 -10.69 8.44 -2.65
CA ASN A 139 -10.51 8.26 -1.20
C ASN A 139 -10.45 6.78 -0.74
N ARG A 140 -10.97 5.84 -1.55
CA ARG A 140 -10.97 4.40 -1.29
C ARG A 140 -9.83 3.67 -2.00
N PHE A 141 -8.85 4.41 -2.53
CA PHE A 141 -7.72 3.85 -3.29
C PHE A 141 -8.15 3.10 -4.57
N THR A 142 -9.28 3.50 -5.16
CA THR A 142 -9.79 2.92 -6.41
C THR A 142 -9.40 3.78 -7.60
N TYR A 143 -9.01 3.15 -8.71
CA TYR A 143 -8.73 3.80 -9.99
C TYR A 143 -10.01 4.00 -10.81
N GLY A 144 -9.91 4.70 -11.95
CA GLY A 144 -11.06 4.99 -12.83
C GLY A 144 -11.86 6.23 -12.42
N VAL A 145 -11.25 7.17 -11.70
CA VAL A 145 -11.87 8.45 -11.35
C VAL A 145 -11.49 9.51 -12.38
N CYS A 146 -12.50 10.13 -12.99
CA CYS A 146 -12.35 11.06 -14.12
C CYS A 146 -12.86 12.47 -13.82
N SER A 147 -12.81 12.86 -12.55
CA SER A 147 -13.27 14.17 -12.08
C SER A 147 -12.43 14.64 -10.91
N TRP A 148 -12.00 15.91 -10.95
CA TRP A 148 -11.07 16.49 -9.99
C TRP A 148 -11.57 16.46 -8.54
N ASP A 149 -12.88 16.57 -8.31
CA ASP A 149 -13.50 16.53 -6.99
C ASP A 149 -13.43 15.14 -6.32
N LEU A 150 -13.45 14.08 -7.13
CA LEU A 150 -13.39 12.68 -6.69
C LEU A 150 -11.94 12.19 -6.47
N ILE A 151 -10.97 12.82 -7.12
CA ILE A 151 -9.55 12.49 -6.97
C ILE A 151 -9.06 12.92 -5.59
N LYS A 152 -8.38 12.01 -4.90
CA LYS A 152 -7.73 12.29 -3.60
C LYS A 152 -6.26 11.94 -3.58
N TYR A 153 -5.83 11.00 -4.43
CA TYR A 153 -4.44 10.58 -4.49
C TYR A 153 -3.90 10.56 -5.90
N LYS A 154 -2.62 10.89 -6.04
CA LYS A 154 -1.78 10.43 -7.14
C LYS A 154 -1.20 9.08 -6.73
N SER A 155 -1.24 8.10 -7.63
CA SER A 155 -0.74 6.76 -7.34
C SER A 155 0.36 6.35 -8.29
N ILE A 156 1.42 5.76 -7.76
CA ILE A 156 2.47 5.10 -8.55
C ILE A 156 2.24 3.59 -8.47
N ILE A 157 2.14 2.96 -9.63
CA ILE A 157 2.10 1.50 -9.79
C ILE A 157 3.45 1.06 -10.32
N TYR A 158 4.18 0.32 -9.49
CA TYR A 158 5.54 -0.12 -9.74
C TYR A 158 5.64 -1.64 -9.64
N PHE A 159 6.46 -2.23 -10.50
CA PHE A 159 6.70 -3.67 -10.53
C PHE A 159 8.18 -3.95 -10.38
N LEU A 160 8.54 -4.77 -9.39
CA LEU A 160 9.91 -5.25 -9.18
C LEU A 160 9.91 -6.77 -9.23
N TYR A 161 10.71 -7.32 -10.14
CA TYR A 161 10.88 -8.77 -10.26
C TYR A 161 12.24 -9.21 -9.74
N CYS A 162 12.23 -10.15 -8.81
CA CYS A 162 13.43 -10.75 -8.24
C CYS A 162 13.59 -12.16 -8.78
N ASN A 163 14.56 -12.35 -9.67
CA ASN A 163 14.79 -13.61 -10.38
C ASN A 163 15.21 -14.75 -9.44
N GLU A 164 16.08 -14.45 -8.46
CA GLU A 164 16.58 -15.44 -7.50
C GLU A 164 15.47 -15.97 -6.60
N GLU A 165 14.65 -15.07 -6.05
CA GLU A 165 13.49 -15.43 -5.23
C GLU A 165 12.27 -15.88 -6.06
N LYS A 166 12.35 -15.86 -7.40
CA LYS A 166 11.23 -16.10 -8.32
C LYS A 166 9.95 -15.40 -7.87
N SER A 167 10.07 -14.12 -7.56
CA SER A 167 8.99 -13.35 -6.93
C SER A 167 8.75 -12.04 -7.65
N LEU A 168 7.48 -11.68 -7.81
CA LEU A 168 7.05 -10.40 -8.35
C LEU A 168 6.43 -9.54 -7.23
N TYR A 169 6.99 -8.35 -7.05
CA TYR A 169 6.50 -7.32 -6.15
C TYR A 169 5.68 -6.33 -6.96
N HIS A 170 4.37 -6.35 -6.79
CA HIS A 170 3.44 -5.35 -7.31
C HIS A 170 3.20 -4.31 -6.21
N ILE A 171 3.79 -3.13 -6.40
CA ILE A 171 3.80 -2.05 -5.44
C ILE A 171 2.86 -0.96 -5.93
N LYS A 172 1.90 -0.59 -5.09
CA LYS A 172 1.03 0.58 -5.28
C LYS A 172 1.31 1.58 -4.18
N LEU A 173 1.76 2.76 -4.55
CA LEU A 173 1.91 3.87 -3.63
C LEU A 173 0.80 4.89 -3.92
N PHE A 174 0.15 5.38 -2.88
CA PHE A 174 -0.90 6.40 -2.93
C PHE A 174 -0.42 7.61 -2.16
N ILE A 175 -0.30 8.74 -2.83
CA ILE A 175 0.26 9.99 -2.31
C ILE A 175 -0.85 11.03 -2.37
N SER A 176 -1.04 11.81 -1.31
CA SER A 176 -2.05 12.87 -1.30
C SER A 176 -1.89 13.81 -2.51
N ASN A 177 -3.00 14.20 -3.15
CA ASN A 177 -2.97 14.89 -4.44
C ASN A 177 -2.24 16.26 -4.41
N ASP A 178 -2.17 16.89 -3.23
CA ASP A 178 -1.48 18.15 -2.96
C ASP A 178 0.04 18.03 -2.86
N LYS A 179 0.59 16.80 -2.90
CA LYS A 179 2.03 16.56 -2.79
C LYS A 179 2.70 16.36 -4.16
N GLU A 180 4.00 16.63 -4.17
CA GLU A 180 4.87 16.35 -5.30
C GLU A 180 5.18 14.85 -5.40
N ILE A 181 5.06 14.30 -6.60
CA ILE A 181 5.21 12.87 -6.85
C ILE A 181 6.67 12.46 -7.11
N SER A 182 7.51 13.40 -7.56
CA SER A 182 8.88 13.14 -8.00
C SER A 182 9.79 12.53 -6.93
N ASP A 183 9.60 12.91 -5.67
CA ASP A 183 10.41 12.40 -4.56
C ASP A 183 10.12 10.93 -4.28
N TYR A 184 8.84 10.56 -4.36
CA TYR A 184 8.39 9.18 -4.17
C TYR A 184 8.80 8.28 -5.34
N GLU A 185 8.76 8.82 -6.55
CA GLU A 185 9.18 8.14 -7.78
C GLU A 185 10.67 7.75 -7.71
N LYS A 186 11.55 8.69 -7.32
CA LYS A 186 12.98 8.42 -7.11
C LYS A 186 13.21 7.35 -6.05
N MET A 187 12.43 7.36 -4.97
CA MET A 187 12.54 6.34 -3.93
C MET A 187 12.09 4.96 -4.42
N LEU A 188 10.96 4.87 -5.13
CA LEU A 188 10.45 3.59 -5.66
C LEU A 188 11.37 2.98 -6.72
N THR A 189 11.87 3.79 -7.66
CA THR A 189 12.79 3.33 -8.71
C THR A 189 14.16 2.93 -8.18
N SER A 190 14.51 3.36 -6.96
CA SER A 190 15.73 2.91 -6.27
C SER A 190 15.61 1.53 -5.60
N LEU A 191 14.39 0.95 -5.54
CA LEU A 191 14.17 -0.34 -4.92
C LEU A 191 14.89 -1.46 -5.68
N LYS A 192 15.56 -2.34 -4.93
CA LYS A 192 16.28 -3.50 -5.45
C LYS A 192 15.93 -4.74 -4.65
N CYS A 193 16.08 -5.90 -5.29
CA CYS A 193 16.09 -7.20 -4.62
C CYS A 193 17.30 -7.27 -3.69
N LEU A 194 17.14 -7.91 -2.53
CA LEU A 194 18.28 -8.26 -1.69
C LEU A 194 18.90 -9.55 -2.25
N GLU A 195 20.23 -9.54 -2.39
CA GLU A 195 21.05 -10.72 -2.68
C GLU A 195 21.20 -11.59 -1.41
#